data_AF-A0A9Q1QNW1-F1
#
_entry.id   AF-A0A9Q1QNW1-F1
#
_cell.length_a   1.000
_cell.length_b   1.000
_cell.length_c   1.000
_cell.angle_alpha   90.00
_cell.angle_beta   90.00
_cell.angle_gamma   90.00
#
_symmetry.space_group_name_H-M   'P 1'
#
loop_
_entity.id
_entity.type
_entity.pdbx_description
1 polymer ?
#
loop_
_entity_poly.entity_id
_entity_poly.type
_entity_poly.pdbx_seq_one_letter_code
_entity_poly.pdbx_strand_id
1 'polypeptide(L)'
;MVYITAILANWIFGYKIFTQGLIQLGQPATVKVAANLVRLLAYNNKNMLQTGLIVGGWDKYEGGKIYGIPLGGTIIEQPFAIGGSGSSYLYGFFDQAWREGMTKEEAEQLVVKAVSLAIARDGASGGVVRTVIINSEGVTRNFYPGDKLPLWHEELEPQNSLLDIWGSASGSSPEPMRE
;
A
#
# COMPACT_ATOMS: atom_id res chain seq x y z
N MET A 1 -2.34 -11.19 15.62
CA MET A 1 -2.50 -9.81 15.09
C MET A 1 -2.28 -9.88 13.60
N VAL A 2 -3.23 -9.40 12.78
CA VAL A 2 -3.05 -9.30 11.33
C VAL A 2 -2.91 -7.81 11.01
N TYR A 3 -1.77 -7.42 10.46
CA TYR A 3 -1.44 -6.05 10.15
C TYR A 3 -1.95 -5.71 8.76
N ILE A 4 -2.88 -4.76 8.72
CA ILE A 4 -3.49 -4.31 7.48
C ILE A 4 -2.86 -2.99 7.16
N THR A 5 -1.75 -3.05 6.44
CA THR A 5 -1.13 -1.90 5.82
C THR A 5 -1.65 -1.85 4.38
N ALA A 6 -2.85 -1.30 4.20
CA ALA A 6 -3.47 -1.20 2.89
C ALA A 6 -2.74 -0.18 2.01
N ILE A 7 -2.19 -0.64 0.90
CA ILE A 7 -1.85 0.20 -0.25
C ILE A 7 -3.17 0.67 -0.88
N LEU A 8 -3.27 1.99 -1.05
CA LEU A 8 -4.45 2.75 -1.46
C LEU A 8 -5.24 2.14 -2.63
N ALA A 9 -6.45 1.65 -2.35
CA ALA A 9 -7.52 1.58 -3.32
C ALA A 9 -8.77 2.27 -2.75
N ASN A 10 -8.96 3.53 -3.14
CA ASN A 10 -10.16 4.35 -3.02
C ASN A 10 -10.85 4.44 -1.63
N TRP A 11 -10.34 5.38 -0.83
CA TRP A 11 -10.75 5.75 0.53
C TRP A 11 -12.23 6.14 0.70
N ILE A 12 -12.91 6.50 -0.39
CA ILE A 12 -14.27 7.05 -0.36
C ILE A 12 -15.33 5.95 -0.08
N PHE A 13 -15.05 4.69 -0.41
CA PHE A 13 -16.04 3.61 -0.28
C PHE A 13 -16.09 2.98 1.12
N GLY A 14 -14.94 2.76 1.77
CA GLY A 14 -14.89 2.09 3.07
C GLY A 14 -15.59 2.84 4.21
N TYR A 15 -15.42 4.17 4.26
CA TYR A 15 -16.00 5.00 5.32
C TYR A 15 -17.53 5.04 5.26
N LYS A 16 -18.10 5.07 4.05
CA LYS A 16 -19.54 5.15 3.81
C LYS A 16 -20.26 3.84 4.13
N ILE A 17 -19.64 2.70 3.86
CA ILE A 17 -20.19 1.37 4.15
C ILE A 17 -20.21 1.10 5.66
N PHE A 18 -19.11 1.43 6.36
CA PHE A 18 -19.01 1.22 7.79
C PHE A 18 -20.00 2.08 8.58
N THR A 19 -20.16 3.36 8.20
CA THR A 19 -21.13 4.26 8.81
C THR A 19 -22.57 3.86 8.53
N GLN A 20 -22.92 3.44 7.30
CA GLN A 20 -24.28 2.97 7.01
C GLN A 20 -24.64 1.68 7.74
N GLY A 21 -23.71 0.72 7.85
CA GLY A 21 -23.92 -0.50 8.64
C GLY A 21 -24.14 -0.20 10.12
N LEU A 22 -23.34 0.70 10.70
CA LEU A 22 -23.52 1.19 12.08
C LEU A 22 -24.87 1.86 12.30
N ILE A 23 -25.33 2.68 11.34
CA ILE A 23 -26.60 3.40 11.43
C ILE A 23 -27.80 2.45 11.30
N GLN A 24 -27.72 1.41 10.47
CA GLN A 24 -28.85 0.51 10.20
C GLN A 24 -28.93 -0.69 11.15
N LEU A 25 -27.80 -1.28 11.53
CA LEU A 25 -27.73 -2.53 12.29
C LEU A 25 -27.36 -2.31 13.76
N GLY A 26 -27.04 -1.08 14.15
CA GLY A 26 -26.57 -0.75 15.51
C GLY A 26 -25.25 -1.41 15.89
N GLN A 27 -24.55 -2.02 14.92
CA GLN A 27 -23.28 -2.71 15.12
C GLN A 27 -22.31 -2.41 13.97
N PRO A 28 -20.99 -2.33 14.26
CA PRO A 28 -19.95 -2.26 13.23
C PRO A 28 -20.06 -3.41 12.23
N ALA A 29 -19.98 -3.09 10.94
CA ALA A 29 -19.93 -4.11 9.89
C ALA A 29 -18.63 -4.94 9.99
N THR A 30 -18.71 -6.24 9.72
CA THR A 30 -17.51 -7.09 9.63
C THR A 30 -16.74 -6.79 8.35
N VAL A 31 -15.45 -7.12 8.36
CA VAL A 31 -14.57 -6.89 7.21
C VAL A 31 -15.06 -7.69 6.00
N LYS A 32 -15.54 -8.91 6.24
CA LYS A 32 -16.13 -9.80 5.25
C LYS A 32 -17.38 -9.23 4.58
N VAL A 33 -18.25 -8.53 5.33
CA VAL A 33 -19.43 -7.86 4.75
C VAL A 33 -19.00 -6.72 3.84
N ALA A 34 -18.05 -5.89 4.29
CA ALA A 34 -17.51 -4.81 3.46
C ALA A 34 -16.87 -5.35 2.18
N ALA A 35 -16.05 -6.40 2.28
CA ALA A 35 -15.40 -7.03 1.13
C ALA A 35 -16.41 -7.63 0.14
N ASN A 36 -17.48 -8.27 0.63
CA ASN A 36 -18.53 -8.80 -0.23
C ASN A 36 -19.31 -7.70 -0.97
N LEU A 37 -19.57 -6.57 -0.33
CA LEU A 37 -20.23 -5.44 -0.99
C LEU A 37 -19.34 -4.85 -2.10
N VAL A 38 -18.06 -4.65 -1.81
CA VAL A 38 -17.08 -4.20 -2.81
C VAL A 38 -16.97 -5.19 -3.97
N ARG A 39 -16.95 -6.50 -3.67
CA ARG A 39 -16.95 -7.57 -4.68
C ARG A 39 -18.18 -7.49 -5.58
N LEU A 40 -19.38 -7.30 -5.02
CA LEU A 40 -20.60 -7.19 -5.82
C LEU A 40 -20.55 -6.01 -6.78
N LEU A 41 -20.06 -4.85 -6.32
CA LEU A 41 -19.86 -3.68 -7.17
C LEU A 41 -18.84 -3.94 -8.29
N ALA A 42 -17.70 -4.54 -7.95
CA ALA A 42 -16.65 -4.87 -8.93
C ALA A 42 -17.15 -5.90 -9.96
N TYR A 43 -17.79 -6.98 -9.51
CA TYR A 43 -18.27 -8.06 -10.37
C TYR A 43 -19.37 -7.61 -11.33
N ASN A 44 -20.36 -6.87 -10.83
CA ASN A 44 -21.49 -6.40 -11.64
C ASN A 44 -21.05 -5.41 -12.72
N ASN A 45 -19.95 -4.69 -12.49
CA ASN A 45 -19.43 -3.68 -13.40
C ASN A 45 -18.11 -4.11 -14.05
N LYS A 46 -17.72 -5.39 -14.02
CA LYS A 46 -16.40 -5.87 -14.48
C LYS A 46 -16.06 -5.54 -15.94
N ASN A 47 -17.08 -5.36 -16.78
CA ASN A 47 -16.91 -4.98 -18.18
C ASN A 47 -16.64 -3.47 -18.36
N MET A 48 -16.98 -2.65 -17.36
CA MET A 48 -16.79 -1.20 -17.36
C MET A 48 -15.66 -0.74 -16.44
N LEU A 49 -15.48 -1.44 -15.31
CA LEU A 49 -14.50 -1.14 -14.28
C LEU A 49 -13.33 -2.11 -14.38
N GLN A 50 -12.17 -1.63 -14.84
CA GLN A 50 -10.91 -2.36 -14.80
C GLN A 50 -10.20 -2.12 -13.45
N THR A 51 -10.83 -2.55 -12.35
CA THR A 51 -10.34 -2.26 -10.99
C THR A 51 -9.92 -3.51 -10.24
N GLY A 52 -8.66 -3.56 -9.79
CA GLY A 52 -8.22 -4.45 -8.72
C GLY A 52 -8.33 -3.73 -7.37
N LEU A 53 -8.98 -4.35 -6.39
CA LEU A 53 -9.26 -3.75 -5.09
C LEU A 53 -8.72 -4.65 -3.97
N ILE A 54 -8.28 -4.02 -2.89
CA ILE A 54 -7.87 -4.71 -1.67
C ILE A 54 -8.72 -4.15 -0.53
N VAL A 55 -9.38 -5.05 0.20
CA VAL A 55 -10.19 -4.71 1.36
C VAL A 55 -9.53 -5.33 2.58
N GLY A 56 -9.09 -4.48 3.49
CA GLY A 56 -8.60 -4.93 4.78
C GLY A 56 -9.24 -4.14 5.92
N GLY A 57 -9.53 -4.81 7.02
CA GLY A 57 -9.93 -4.18 8.27
C GLY A 57 -9.77 -5.12 9.46
N TRP A 58 -10.09 -4.60 10.63
CA TRP A 58 -10.17 -5.40 11.85
C TRP A 58 -11.61 -5.44 12.32
N ASP A 59 -12.07 -6.61 12.75
CA ASP A 59 -13.32 -6.75 13.48
C ASP A 59 -13.17 -7.61 14.74
N LYS A 60 -14.14 -7.49 15.64
CA LYS A 60 -14.14 -8.15 16.95
C LYS A 60 -14.35 -9.66 16.90
N TYR A 61 -14.78 -10.22 15.76
CA TYR A 61 -15.15 -11.63 15.63
C TYR A 61 -14.03 -12.46 15.00
N GLU A 62 -13.51 -12.01 13.86
CA GLU A 62 -12.51 -12.70 13.05
C GLU A 62 -11.12 -12.03 13.14
N GLY A 63 -11.02 -10.89 13.82
CA GLY A 63 -9.78 -10.14 13.95
C GLY A 63 -9.45 -9.35 12.68
N GLY A 64 -8.15 -9.21 12.40
CA GLY A 64 -7.70 -8.55 11.17
C GLY A 64 -7.79 -9.51 9.99
N LYS A 65 -8.42 -9.07 8.91
CA LYS A 65 -8.61 -9.85 7.68
C LYS A 65 -8.32 -9.02 6.44
N ILE A 66 -7.72 -9.65 5.43
CA ILE A 66 -7.41 -9.03 4.13
C ILE A 66 -8.07 -9.86 3.02
N TYR A 67 -8.78 -9.15 2.14
CA TYR A 67 -9.46 -9.71 0.98
C TYR A 67 -8.96 -9.02 -0.29
N GLY A 68 -8.39 -9.80 -1.20
CA GLY A 68 -8.08 -9.38 -2.55
C GLY A 68 -9.30 -9.55 -3.47
N ILE A 69 -9.60 -8.53 -4.26
CA ILE A 69 -10.66 -8.52 -5.28
C ILE A 69 -9.99 -8.20 -6.62
N PRO A 70 -9.56 -9.21 -7.40
CA PRO A 70 -8.92 -8.99 -8.69
C PRO A 70 -9.95 -8.51 -9.73
N LEU A 71 -9.46 -8.16 -10.92
CA LEU A 71 -10.27 -7.65 -12.04
C LEU A 71 -11.49 -8.53 -12.40
N GLY A 72 -11.40 -9.84 -12.14
CA GLY A 72 -12.51 -10.77 -12.37
C GLY A 72 -13.70 -10.60 -11.41
N GLY A 73 -13.58 -9.78 -10.37
CA GLY A 73 -14.63 -9.57 -9.36
C GLY A 73 -14.82 -10.75 -8.41
N THR A 74 -13.84 -11.65 -8.30
CA THR A 74 -13.82 -12.69 -7.26
C THR A 74 -13.38 -12.10 -5.93
N ILE A 75 -13.47 -12.89 -4.85
CA ILE A 75 -12.96 -12.52 -3.53
C ILE A 75 -12.05 -13.63 -3.03
N ILE A 76 -10.87 -13.26 -2.56
CA ILE A 76 -9.86 -14.20 -2.07
C ILE A 76 -9.36 -13.66 -0.73
N GLU A 77 -9.49 -14.47 0.33
CA GLU A 77 -8.87 -14.16 1.62
C GLU A 77 -7.38 -14.53 1.55
N GLN A 78 -6.51 -13.60 1.95
CA GLN A 78 -5.07 -13.80 1.88
C GLN A 78 -4.39 -13.23 3.14
N PRO A 79 -3.24 -13.78 3.55
CA PRO A 79 -2.47 -13.24 4.69
C PRO A 79 -1.91 -11.84 4.40
N PHE A 80 -1.64 -11.55 3.13
CA PHE A 80 -1.30 -10.23 2.61
C PHE A 80 -1.82 -10.11 1.18
N ALA A 81 -1.98 -8.89 0.69
CA ALA A 81 -2.36 -8.63 -0.70
C ALA A 81 -1.54 -7.46 -1.24
N ILE A 82 -1.07 -7.61 -2.49
CA ILE A 82 -0.38 -6.57 -3.25
C ILE A 82 -1.13 -6.35 -4.56
N GLY A 83 -1.17 -5.10 -5.03
CA GLY A 83 -1.91 -4.74 -6.24
C GLY A 83 -1.40 -3.44 -6.87
N GLY A 84 -1.85 -3.16 -8.09
CA GLY A 84 -1.33 -2.07 -8.93
C GLY A 84 -0.16 -2.49 -9.82
N SER A 85 0.31 -1.60 -10.68
CA SER A 85 1.45 -1.83 -11.61
C SER A 85 2.75 -2.20 -10.86
N GLY A 86 2.99 -1.55 -9.73
CA GLY A 86 4.18 -1.79 -8.89
C GLY A 86 4.19 -3.15 -8.19
N SER A 87 3.06 -3.86 -8.12
CA SER A 87 2.97 -5.14 -7.41
C SER A 87 3.77 -6.26 -8.05
N SER A 88 3.97 -6.22 -9.38
CA SER A 88 4.76 -7.23 -10.10
C SER A 88 6.21 -7.32 -9.63
N TYR A 89 6.78 -6.22 -9.13
CA TYR A 89 8.15 -6.18 -8.60
C TYR A 89 8.27 -6.74 -7.17
N LEU A 90 7.15 -6.92 -6.48
CA LEU A 90 7.13 -7.19 -5.04
C LEU A 90 6.95 -8.65 -4.66
N TYR A 91 6.45 -9.52 -5.56
CA TYR A 91 6.18 -10.93 -5.22
C TYR A 91 7.40 -11.63 -4.62
N GLY A 92 8.56 -11.59 -5.29
CA GLY A 92 9.79 -12.21 -4.77
C GLY A 92 10.30 -11.57 -3.48
N PHE A 93 10.05 -10.28 -3.26
CA PHE A 93 10.40 -9.61 -2.01
C PHE A 93 9.51 -10.09 -0.85
N PHE A 94 8.20 -10.18 -1.06
CA PHE A 94 7.27 -10.65 -0.03
C PHE A 94 7.47 -12.13 0.30
N ASP A 95 7.79 -12.97 -0.69
CA ASP A 95 8.08 -14.39 -0.45
C ASP A 95 9.24 -14.60 0.53
N GLN A 96 10.22 -13.70 0.53
CA GLN A 96 11.35 -13.75 1.46
C GLN A 96 11.09 -12.99 2.77
N ALA A 97 10.47 -11.81 2.69
CA ALA A 97 10.43 -10.87 3.79
C ALA A 97 9.20 -11.03 4.69
N TRP A 98 8.08 -11.53 4.17
CA TRP A 98 6.86 -11.72 4.95
C TRP A 98 6.94 -12.94 5.85
N ARG A 99 6.44 -12.81 7.09
CA ARG A 99 6.34 -13.91 8.05
C ARG A 99 5.07 -13.77 8.88
N GLU A 100 4.51 -14.89 9.28
CA GLU A 100 3.37 -14.88 10.20
C GLU A 100 3.81 -14.37 11.58
N GLY A 101 2.93 -13.61 12.25
CA GLY A 101 3.19 -13.12 13.61
C GLY A 101 4.22 -11.99 13.71
N MET A 102 4.47 -11.22 12.65
CA MET A 102 5.23 -9.96 12.73
C MET A 102 4.65 -9.04 13.81
N THR A 103 5.47 -8.16 14.36
CA THR A 103 5.01 -7.05 15.20
C THR A 103 4.47 -5.90 14.36
N LYS A 104 3.89 -4.89 15.02
CA LYS A 104 3.30 -3.73 14.35
C LYS A 104 4.34 -2.93 13.60
N GLU A 105 5.45 -2.72 14.27
CA GLU A 105 6.59 -1.95 13.81
C GLU A 105 7.26 -2.68 12.63
N GLU A 106 7.41 -3.99 12.72
CA GLU A 106 7.98 -4.80 11.63
C GLU A 106 7.08 -4.83 10.40
N ALA A 107 5.78 -5.00 10.58
CA ALA A 107 4.83 -4.99 9.45
C ALA A 107 4.76 -3.62 8.78
N GLU A 108 4.84 -2.54 9.56
CA GLU A 108 4.91 -1.18 9.01
C GLU A 108 6.20 -0.97 8.22
N GLN A 109 7.36 -1.34 8.78
CA GLN A 109 8.65 -1.23 8.09
C GLN A 109 8.68 -2.08 6.81
N LEU A 110 8.11 -3.29 6.83
CA LEU A 110 7.99 -4.14 5.66
C LEU A 110 7.22 -3.43 4.54
N VAL A 111 6.09 -2.80 4.86
CA VAL A 111 5.27 -2.11 3.86
C VAL A 111 5.91 -0.83 3.35
N VAL A 112 6.53 -0.03 4.23
CA VAL A 112 7.29 1.15 3.79
C VAL A 112 8.39 0.74 2.82
N LYS A 113 9.14 -0.33 3.16
CA LYS A 113 10.17 -0.90 2.30
C LYS A 113 9.59 -1.41 0.98
N ALA A 114 8.52 -2.18 1.01
CA ALA A 114 7.86 -2.70 -0.19
C ALA A 114 7.42 -1.57 -1.14
N VAL A 115 6.77 -0.53 -0.62
CA VAL A 115 6.31 0.58 -1.46
C VAL A 115 7.50 1.36 -2.01
N SER A 116 8.56 1.60 -1.22
CA SER A 116 9.78 2.24 -1.74
C SER A 116 10.46 1.44 -2.86
N LEU A 117 10.51 0.10 -2.76
CA LEU A 117 11.01 -0.76 -3.83
C LEU A 117 10.15 -0.69 -5.10
N ALA A 118 8.83 -0.59 -4.94
CA ALA A 118 7.92 -0.42 -6.08
C ALA A 118 8.09 0.94 -6.74
N ILE A 119 8.23 2.02 -5.95
CA ILE A 119 8.51 3.38 -6.46
C ILE A 119 9.80 3.40 -7.28
N ALA A 120 10.84 2.69 -6.83
CA ALA A 120 12.13 2.65 -7.51
C ALA A 120 12.14 1.97 -8.87
N ARG A 121 11.15 1.11 -9.16
CA ARG A 121 11.13 0.29 -10.39
C ARG A 121 9.93 0.54 -11.27
N ASP A 122 8.80 0.93 -10.71
CA ASP A 122 7.57 1.19 -11.46
C ASP A 122 7.40 2.68 -11.74
N GLY A 123 7.53 3.08 -13.01
CA GLY A 123 7.37 4.48 -13.43
C GLY A 123 5.94 5.03 -13.24
N ALA A 124 4.93 4.17 -13.04
CA ALA A 124 3.58 4.60 -12.68
C ALA A 124 3.39 4.80 -11.16
N SER A 125 4.34 4.32 -10.35
CA SER A 125 4.36 4.49 -8.89
C SER A 125 5.29 5.64 -8.50
N GLY A 126 4.98 6.37 -7.43
CA GLY A 126 5.84 7.47 -6.99
C GLY A 126 5.25 8.33 -5.87
N GLY A 127 6.02 9.34 -5.48
CA GLY A 127 5.59 10.39 -4.55
C GLY A 127 5.88 10.07 -3.09
N VAL A 128 4.85 9.60 -2.36
CA VAL A 128 4.88 9.48 -0.89
C VAL A 128 4.26 8.16 -0.45
N VAL A 129 4.72 7.63 0.68
CA VAL A 129 4.12 6.41 1.26
C VAL A 129 3.13 6.80 2.36
N ARG A 130 1.92 6.24 2.28
CA ARG A 130 0.89 6.40 3.30
C ARG A 130 0.55 5.03 3.84
N THR A 131 0.69 4.87 5.16
CA THR A 131 0.30 3.65 5.84
C THR A 131 -0.88 3.93 6.75
N VAL A 132 -1.74 2.92 6.87
CA VAL A 132 -2.83 2.91 7.84
C VAL A 132 -2.70 1.61 8.60
N ILE A 133 -2.79 1.65 9.91
CA ILE A 133 -2.78 0.47 10.78
C ILE A 133 -4.14 0.39 11.43
N ILE A 134 -4.79 -0.76 11.29
CA ILE A 134 -6.12 -1.02 11.83
C ILE A 134 -6.00 -2.19 12.79
N ASN A 135 -6.32 -1.97 14.07
CA ASN A 135 -6.30 -2.98 15.11
C ASN A 135 -7.49 -2.78 16.08
N SER A 136 -7.50 -3.52 17.20
CA SER A 136 -8.51 -3.40 18.25
C SER A 136 -8.51 -2.05 18.99
N GLU A 137 -7.38 -1.34 18.98
CA GLU A 137 -7.20 -0.04 19.64
C GLU A 137 -7.71 1.11 18.77
N GLY A 138 -7.76 0.91 17.46
CA GLY A 138 -8.32 1.86 16.50
C GLY A 138 -7.55 1.92 15.20
N VAL A 139 -7.52 3.13 14.63
CA VAL A 139 -6.90 3.42 13.33
C VAL A 139 -5.77 4.42 13.51
N THR A 140 -4.53 4.00 13.24
CA THR A 140 -3.36 4.89 13.16
C THR A 140 -3.05 5.17 11.69
N ARG A 141 -2.70 6.42 11.36
CA ARG A 141 -2.35 6.81 10.00
C ARG A 141 -0.97 7.46 10.03
N ASN A 142 -0.04 6.94 9.24
CA ASN A 142 1.29 7.50 9.12
C ASN A 142 1.55 7.97 7.69
N PHE A 143 2.40 8.98 7.59
CA PHE A 143 2.76 9.64 6.35
C PHE A 143 4.29 9.69 6.25
N TYR A 144 4.82 9.14 5.17
CA TYR A 144 6.24 9.11 4.87
C TYR A 144 6.49 9.99 3.64
N PRO A 145 7.11 11.17 3.84
CA PRO A 145 7.56 12.03 2.76
C PRO A 145 8.54 11.29 1.83
N GLY A 146 8.49 11.57 0.53
CA GLY A 146 9.33 10.89 -0.47
C GLY A 146 10.83 11.11 -0.27
N ASP A 147 11.20 12.30 0.23
CA ASP A 147 12.57 12.69 0.62
C ASP A 147 13.15 11.87 1.78
N LYS A 148 12.29 11.23 2.58
CA LYS A 148 12.70 10.40 3.72
C LYS A 148 12.61 8.90 3.44
N LEU A 149 12.22 8.52 2.22
CA LEU A 149 12.16 7.12 1.86
C LEU A 149 13.56 6.60 1.59
N PRO A 150 13.84 5.34 1.94
CA PRO A 150 15.10 4.72 1.56
C PRO A 150 15.17 4.64 0.04
N LEU A 151 16.29 5.09 -0.51
CA LEU A 151 16.58 4.99 -1.94
C LEU A 151 17.13 3.61 -2.28
N TRP A 152 16.75 3.09 -3.44
CA TRP A 152 17.13 1.76 -3.88
C TRP A 152 17.69 1.81 -5.30
N HIS A 153 18.83 1.15 -5.53
CA HIS A 153 19.41 0.95 -6.87
C HIS A 153 19.63 2.21 -7.71
N GLU A 154 20.64 3.01 -7.35
CA GLU A 154 21.07 4.20 -8.11
C GLU A 154 19.95 5.24 -8.35
N GLU A 155 18.89 5.20 -7.54
CA GLU A 155 17.90 6.27 -7.50
C GLU A 155 18.59 7.60 -7.18
N LEU A 156 18.21 8.64 -7.93
CA LEU A 156 18.68 9.99 -7.68
C LEU A 156 18.05 10.51 -6.39
N GLU A 157 18.88 11.14 -5.57
CA GLU A 157 18.42 11.89 -4.41
C GLU A 157 17.37 12.92 -4.85
N PRO A 158 16.23 13.02 -4.17
CA PRO A 158 15.18 13.96 -4.53
C PRO A 158 15.71 15.40 -4.47
N GLN A 159 15.66 16.08 -5.61
CA GLN A 159 16.12 17.47 -5.76
C GLN A 159 14.94 18.42 -5.71
N ASN A 160 15.05 19.48 -4.88
CA ASN A 160 13.97 20.46 -4.74
C ASN A 160 13.96 21.50 -5.88
N SER A 161 15.08 21.66 -6.58
CA SER A 161 15.19 22.61 -7.69
C SER A 161 16.21 22.17 -8.76
N LEU A 162 16.08 22.72 -9.97
CA LEU A 162 17.06 22.55 -11.05
C LEU A 162 18.46 23.12 -10.69
N LEU A 163 18.52 24.08 -9.76
CA LEU A 163 19.77 24.66 -9.27
C LEU A 163 20.55 23.66 -8.41
N ASP A 164 19.85 22.82 -7.64
CA ASP A 164 20.47 21.77 -6.81
C ASP A 164 21.11 20.70 -7.70
N ILE A 165 20.45 20.35 -8.81
CA ILE A 165 20.98 19.45 -9.85
C ILE A 165 22.25 20.04 -10.46
N TRP A 166 22.23 21.31 -10.86
CA TRP A 166 23.41 21.98 -11.42
C TRP A 166 24.57 22.10 -10.42
N GLY A 167 24.25 22.35 -9.14
CA GLY A 167 25.22 22.37 -8.05
C GLY A 167 25.88 21.00 -7.81
N SER A 168 25.10 19.91 -7.86
CA SER A 168 25.63 18.55 -7.73
C SER A 168 26.45 18.09 -8.95
N ALA A 169 26.06 18.47 -10.16
CA ALA A 169 26.74 18.09 -11.41
C ALA A 169 28.05 18.86 -11.64
N SER A 170 28.25 20.00 -10.98
CA SER A 170 29.49 20.79 -11.04
C SER A 170 30.55 20.37 -10.01
N GLY A 171 30.23 19.39 -9.14
CA GLY A 171 31.15 18.85 -8.12
C GLY A 171 32.16 17.81 -8.62
N SER A 172 31.95 17.20 -9.79
CA SER A 172 32.93 16.31 -10.44
C SER A 172 33.77 17.09 -11.46
N SER A 173 34.72 17.88 -10.96
CA SER A 173 35.82 18.35 -11.82
C SER A 173 36.54 17.12 -12.39
N PRO A 174 36.73 16.99 -13.73
CA PRO A 174 37.53 15.91 -14.27
C PRO A 174 38.95 16.00 -13.69
N GLU A 175 39.47 14.90 -13.13
CA GLU A 175 40.90 14.85 -12.79
C GLU A 175 41.70 15.16 -14.06
N PRO A 176 42.60 16.17 -14.05
CA PRO A 176 43.45 16.41 -15.19
C PRO A 176 44.34 15.19 -15.39
N MET A 177 44.32 14.61 -16.60
CA MET A 177 45.21 13.53 -17.00
C MET A 177 46.65 13.93 -16.65
N ARG A 178 47.29 13.12 -15.79
CA ARG A 178 48.72 13.28 -15.50
C ARG A 178 49.51 12.95 -16.77
N GLU A 179 50.40 13.87 -17.14
CA GLU A 179 51.37 13.71 -18.24
C GLU A 179 52.27 12.49 -18.05
#